data_AF-A0A5B7X3Q0-F1
#
_entry.id   AF-A0A5B7X3Q0-F1
#
_cell.length_a   1.000
_cell.length_b   1.000
_cell.length_c   1.000
_cell.angle_alpha   90.00
_cell.angle_beta   90.00
_cell.angle_gamma   90.00
#
_symmetry.space_group_name_H-M   'P 1'
#
loop_
_entity.id
_entity.type
_entity.pdbx_description
1 polymer ?
#
loop_
_entity_poly.entity_id
_entity_poly.type
_entity_poly.pdbx_seq_one_letter_code
_entity_poly.pdbx_strand_id
1 'polypeptide(L)'
;MLAFILQVVLFQLLFLLVYEVLLKKETFFTYNRWYLLATSIISLLLPLIKIEALAFLLPAESFQGISTIFLPEVIIGEAPAAANSVTEVSTASSGFSINWWLVAYGTGVTASLFLFFKKYQDLSRLFRFRAIAAESDLRIIEVPNSTIACTFYKTIFLGDKLAEAERHQILSHELVHVKQKHSLDLLFFELYKILFWFNPLIYIYQSRIATLHEFIADAEVVQTTEKKTYYEQLLNSAFNTANISFINQFFNHSLIKKRIVMLQKSKSKTISKFKFLVLLPLMLVMLSYVACSDDANPNHNVVEESSTQEILIEVENFSSFTEEENAAIQAAAEELHSTSGVSSIKITDGNKTITMSGNAETGKVDVITVDKNGEENKKAPKREYAEGADVPFAVIEQVPVFPGCENLGSNEEQKKCMTGKIAEFVSEKFDSSLGEKLGLTGVNRVIVVFKISPGGEITDVRARAAHPDLEVEAKRVIEQLPQMEPGKHNGKAVAVSYSLPIVFQVGE
;
A
#
# COMPACT_ATOMS: atom_id res chain seq x y z
N MET A 1 7.68 6.87 9.27
CA MET A 1 6.75 8.02 9.36
C MET A 1 7.15 9.21 8.49
N LEU A 2 8.41 9.67 8.50
CA LEU A 2 8.85 10.76 7.62
C LEU A 2 8.72 10.42 6.13
N ALA A 3 9.17 9.22 5.72
CA ALA A 3 9.05 8.73 4.34
C ALA A 3 7.59 8.74 3.85
N PHE A 4 6.67 8.25 4.68
CA PHE A 4 5.23 8.29 4.42
C PHE A 4 4.72 9.72 4.16
N ILE A 5 5.06 10.68 5.05
CA ILE A 5 4.63 12.08 4.88
C ILE A 5 5.18 12.65 3.56
N LEU A 6 6.44 12.34 3.23
CA LEU A 6 7.08 12.82 2.00
C LEU A 6 6.41 12.24 0.76
N GLN A 7 6.09 10.94 0.76
CA GLN A 7 5.34 10.29 -0.32
C GLN A 7 3.94 10.91 -0.50
N VAL A 8 3.21 11.15 0.59
CA VAL A 8 1.89 11.82 0.54
C VAL A 8 2.01 13.22 -0.09
N VAL A 9 2.97 14.03 0.35
CA VAL A 9 3.20 15.38 -0.20
C VAL A 9 3.57 15.32 -1.69
N LEU A 10 4.42 14.37 -2.09
CA LEU A 10 4.81 14.17 -3.48
C LEU A 10 3.61 13.81 -4.36
N PHE A 11 2.76 12.87 -3.93
CA PHE A 11 1.57 12.47 -4.68
C PHE A 11 0.54 13.59 -4.78
N GLN A 12 0.33 14.35 -3.70
CA GLN A 12 -0.53 15.54 -3.74
C GLN A 12 -0.04 16.59 -4.73
N LEU A 13 1.27 16.81 -4.78
CA LEU A 13 1.87 17.77 -5.71
C LEU A 13 1.64 17.33 -7.16
N LEU A 14 1.87 16.06 -7.47
CA LEU A 14 1.67 15.51 -8.81
C LEU A 14 0.20 15.60 -9.26
N PHE A 15 -0.76 15.26 -8.40
CA PHE A 15 -2.18 15.41 -8.72
C PHE A 15 -2.61 16.87 -8.89
N LEU A 16 -2.12 17.78 -8.04
CA LEU A 16 -2.39 19.21 -8.21
C LEU A 16 -1.80 19.75 -9.52
N LEU A 17 -0.64 19.27 -9.95
CA LEU A 17 -0.02 19.69 -11.21
C LEU A 17 -0.88 19.29 -12.40
N VAL A 18 -1.37 18.04 -12.43
CA VAL A 18 -2.32 17.58 -13.46
C VAL A 18 -3.56 18.47 -13.50
N TYR A 19 -4.11 18.82 -12.33
CA TYR A 19 -5.23 19.76 -12.25
C TYR A 19 -4.89 21.14 -12.84
N GLU A 20 -3.79 21.76 -12.41
CA GLU A 20 -3.43 23.12 -12.83
C GLU A 20 -3.16 23.23 -14.34
N VAL A 21 -2.49 22.23 -14.91
CA VAL A 21 -2.04 22.26 -16.31
C VAL A 21 -3.16 21.84 -17.27
N LEU A 22 -3.88 20.76 -16.95
CA LEU A 22 -4.83 20.13 -17.87
C LEU A 22 -6.28 20.45 -17.54
N LEU A 23 -6.71 20.27 -16.30
CA LEU A 23 -8.14 20.19 -15.94
C LEU A 23 -8.76 21.53 -15.56
N LYS A 24 -8.00 22.44 -14.94
CA LYS A 24 -8.46 23.75 -14.48
C LYS A 24 -9.05 24.62 -15.59
N LYS A 25 -8.61 24.42 -16.83
CA LYS A 25 -9.11 25.15 -18.00
C LYS A 25 -10.43 24.58 -18.52
N GLU A 26 -10.85 23.40 -18.09
CA GLU A 26 -12.05 22.74 -18.57
C GLU A 26 -13.29 23.24 -17.83
N THR A 27 -14.42 23.35 -18.54
CA THR A 27 -15.72 23.80 -17.98
C THR A 27 -16.53 22.64 -17.37
N PHE A 28 -15.93 21.46 -17.21
CA PHE A 28 -16.51 20.31 -16.52
C PHE A 28 -16.37 20.44 -15.00
N PHE A 29 -17.04 21.43 -14.42
CA PHE A 29 -16.82 21.82 -13.02
C PHE A 29 -17.10 20.70 -12.02
N THR A 30 -18.16 19.91 -12.22
CA THR A 30 -18.49 18.78 -11.34
C THR A 30 -17.42 17.68 -11.36
N TYR A 31 -16.85 17.36 -12.52
CA TYR A 31 -15.78 16.37 -12.64
C TYR A 31 -14.48 16.87 -11.99
N ASN A 32 -14.17 18.14 -12.19
CA ASN A 32 -13.04 18.80 -11.54
C ASN A 32 -13.19 18.79 -9.99
N ARG A 33 -14.42 18.86 -9.46
CA ARG A 33 -14.70 18.83 -8.01
C ARG A 33 -14.38 17.46 -7.45
N TRP A 34 -14.92 16.41 -8.07
CA TRP A 34 -14.66 15.03 -7.69
C TRP A 34 -13.19 14.66 -7.85
N TYR A 35 -12.52 15.16 -8.89
CA TYR A 35 -11.07 14.96 -9.07
C TYR A 35 -10.28 15.51 -7.88
N LEU A 36 -10.53 16.76 -7.46
CA LEU A 36 -9.79 17.36 -6.34
C LEU A 36 -10.08 16.65 -5.01
N LEU A 37 -11.33 16.25 -4.76
CA LEU A 37 -11.69 15.49 -3.55
C LEU A 37 -11.04 14.10 -3.55
N ALA A 38 -11.23 13.33 -4.63
CA ALA A 38 -10.75 11.96 -4.73
C ALA A 38 -9.21 11.90 -4.68
N THR A 39 -8.51 12.73 -5.45
CA THR A 39 -7.04 12.72 -5.46
C THR A 39 -6.42 13.11 -4.13
N SER A 40 -7.07 14.01 -3.37
CA SER A 40 -6.60 14.38 -2.03
C SER A 40 -6.67 13.22 -1.03
N ILE A 41 -7.65 12.33 -1.17
CA ILE A 41 -7.81 11.11 -0.36
C ILE A 41 -6.90 10.00 -0.89
N ILE A 42 -6.89 9.76 -2.21
CA ILE A 42 -6.06 8.75 -2.86
C ILE A 42 -4.57 9.00 -2.56
N SER A 43 -4.11 10.25 -2.56
CA SER A 43 -2.72 10.58 -2.18
C SER A 43 -2.34 10.16 -0.76
N LEU A 44 -3.32 10.11 0.16
CA LEU A 44 -3.13 9.64 1.52
C LEU A 44 -3.14 8.11 1.58
N LEU A 45 -4.02 7.46 0.82
CA LEU A 45 -4.19 6.01 0.83
C LEU A 45 -3.11 5.27 0.04
N LEU A 46 -2.64 5.83 -1.08
CA LEU A 46 -1.66 5.20 -1.99
C LEU A 46 -0.42 4.65 -1.27
N PRO A 47 0.27 5.42 -0.40
CA PRO A 47 1.43 4.90 0.33
C PRO A 47 1.10 3.81 1.37
N LEU A 48 -0.17 3.62 1.75
CA LEU A 48 -0.58 2.50 2.62
C LEU A 48 -0.86 1.22 1.85
N ILE A 49 -1.06 1.31 0.53
CA ILE A 49 -1.34 0.13 -0.30
C ILE A 49 -0.01 -0.54 -0.60
N LYS A 50 0.33 -1.56 0.20
CA LYS A 50 1.38 -2.52 -0.13
C LYS A 50 0.86 -3.42 -1.24
N ILE A 51 1.26 -3.16 -2.48
CA ILE A 51 0.90 -4.05 -3.60
C ILE A 51 2.04 -5.04 -3.79
N GLU A 52 2.04 -6.10 -2.98
CA GLU A 52 2.89 -7.28 -3.19
C GLU A 52 2.64 -7.90 -4.58
N ALA A 53 1.41 -7.77 -5.09
CA ALA A 53 1.01 -8.25 -6.41
C ALA A 53 1.70 -7.54 -7.60
N LEU A 54 2.28 -6.34 -7.43
CA LEU A 54 3.01 -5.64 -8.50
C LEU A 54 4.50 -6.03 -8.51
N ALA A 55 5.04 -6.48 -7.37
CA ALA A 55 6.37 -7.08 -7.30
C ALA A 55 6.47 -8.36 -8.15
N PHE A 56 5.35 -9.07 -8.33
CA PHE A 56 5.25 -10.22 -9.24
C PHE A 56 5.33 -9.88 -10.74
N LEU A 57 5.07 -8.61 -11.13
CA LEU A 57 5.09 -8.18 -12.54
C LEU A 57 6.46 -7.65 -13.00
N LEU A 58 7.45 -7.61 -12.11
CA LEU A 58 8.85 -7.45 -12.50
C LEU A 58 9.40 -8.84 -12.86
N PRO A 59 10.21 -8.99 -13.93
CA PRO A 59 10.64 -10.31 -14.40
C PRO A 59 11.46 -11.02 -13.32
N ALA A 60 10.81 -11.92 -12.58
CA ALA A 60 11.41 -12.95 -11.72
C ALA A 60 11.99 -14.12 -12.56
N GLU A 61 12.30 -13.87 -13.83
CA GLU A 61 12.76 -14.84 -14.83
C GLU A 61 14.18 -15.39 -14.56
N SER A 62 14.73 -15.21 -13.35
CA SER A 62 15.96 -15.90 -12.93
C SER A 62 15.76 -16.91 -11.80
N PHE A 63 14.59 -16.95 -11.16
CA PHE A 63 14.34 -17.85 -10.03
C PHE A 63 12.88 -18.31 -9.97
N GLN A 64 12.42 -19.04 -10.99
CA GLN A 64 11.21 -19.86 -10.88
C GLN A 64 11.61 -21.35 -10.95
N GLY A 65 11.23 -22.11 -9.92
CA GLY A 65 11.31 -23.57 -9.89
C GLY A 65 12.27 -24.21 -8.88
N ILE A 66 13.04 -23.43 -8.10
CA ILE A 66 14.00 -24.02 -7.15
C ILE A 66 13.51 -23.79 -5.72
N SER A 67 13.00 -24.86 -5.08
CA SER A 67 12.86 -24.92 -3.63
C SER A 67 14.26 -24.89 -3.01
N THR A 68 14.75 -23.69 -2.67
CA THR A 68 16.07 -23.51 -2.03
C THR A 68 15.93 -23.48 -0.52
N ILE A 69 16.78 -24.25 0.17
CA ILE A 69 16.93 -24.21 1.63
C ILE A 69 17.89 -23.08 1.98
N PHE A 70 17.43 -22.10 2.74
CA PHE A 70 18.29 -21.02 3.23
C PHE A 70 19.16 -21.51 4.38
N LEU A 71 20.47 -21.45 4.18
CA LEU A 71 21.47 -21.63 5.22
C LEU A 71 21.65 -20.30 5.99
N PRO A 72 21.90 -20.35 7.30
CA PRO A 72 22.38 -19.21 8.08
C PRO A 72 23.57 -18.51 7.45
N GLU A 73 23.65 -17.21 7.70
CA GLU A 73 24.69 -16.35 7.15
C GLU A 73 26.08 -16.67 7.72
N VAL A 74 27.06 -16.72 6.84
CA VAL A 74 28.47 -16.90 7.21
C VAL A 74 29.11 -15.52 7.30
N ILE A 75 29.54 -15.13 8.51
CA ILE A 75 30.23 -13.86 8.75
C ILE A 75 31.73 -14.10 8.77
N ILE A 76 32.47 -13.45 7.87
CA ILE A 76 33.94 -13.59 7.73
C ILE A 76 34.61 -12.30 8.22
N GLY A 77 35.43 -12.42 9.27
CA GLY A 77 36.12 -11.30 9.94
C GLY A 77 35.77 -11.21 11.43
N GLU A 78 36.35 -10.24 12.15
CA GLU A 78 35.86 -9.90 13.48
C GLU A 78 34.40 -9.46 13.34
N ALA A 79 33.48 -10.33 13.76
CA ALA A 79 32.15 -9.85 14.15
C ALA A 79 32.38 -8.68 15.11
N PRO A 80 31.60 -7.58 15.03
CA PRO A 80 31.58 -6.67 16.16
C PRO A 80 31.34 -7.56 17.36
N ALA A 81 32.29 -7.53 18.31
CA ALA A 81 32.12 -8.24 19.57
C ALA A 81 30.68 -7.95 19.96
N ALA A 82 29.86 -9.00 20.04
CA ALA A 82 28.62 -8.90 20.77
C ALA A 82 29.09 -8.32 22.09
N ALA A 83 28.86 -7.02 22.27
CA ALA A 83 29.35 -6.31 23.42
C ALA A 83 28.80 -7.13 24.56
N ASN A 84 29.71 -7.82 25.27
CA ASN A 84 29.36 -8.57 26.44
C ASN A 84 28.48 -7.60 27.21
N SER A 85 27.21 -7.96 27.33
CA SER A 85 26.27 -7.24 28.16
C SER A 85 26.79 -7.47 29.57
N VAL A 86 27.77 -6.63 29.94
CA VAL A 86 28.04 -6.32 31.33
C VAL A 86 26.66 -6.00 31.85
N THR A 87 26.18 -6.86 32.73
CA THR A 87 24.91 -6.68 33.39
C THR A 87 25.12 -5.48 34.31
N GLU A 88 25.11 -4.28 33.74
CA GLU A 88 24.83 -3.09 34.48
C GLU A 88 23.45 -3.35 35.07
N VAL A 89 23.42 -3.59 36.37
CA VAL A 89 22.22 -3.49 37.19
C VAL A 89 21.78 -2.03 37.05
N SER A 90 21.07 -1.75 35.96
CA SER A 90 20.40 -0.51 35.72
C SER A 90 19.24 -0.50 36.70
N THR A 91 19.42 0.23 37.79
CA THR A 91 18.29 0.74 38.56
C THR A 91 17.35 1.40 37.56
N ALA A 92 16.17 0.81 37.35
CA ALA A 92 15.13 1.36 36.51
C ALA A 92 14.62 2.67 37.13
N SER A 93 15.35 3.76 36.92
CA SER A 93 14.71 5.06 36.83
C SER A 93 14.01 5.07 35.48
N SER A 94 12.68 5.00 35.49
CA SER A 94 11.83 5.33 34.35
C SER A 94 12.06 6.80 33.96
N GLY A 95 13.20 7.06 33.32
CA GLY A 95 13.49 8.33 32.69
C GLY A 95 12.50 8.54 31.56
N PHE A 96 11.70 9.59 31.66
CA PHE A 96 10.78 10.00 30.60
C PHE A 96 11.60 10.32 29.34
N SER A 97 11.62 9.41 28.35
CA SER A 97 12.20 9.68 27.04
C SER A 97 11.17 10.43 26.19
N ILE A 98 11.28 11.77 26.17
CA ILE A 98 10.37 12.62 25.41
C ILE A 98 10.73 12.53 23.93
N ASN A 99 9.80 12.02 23.12
CA ASN A 99 9.92 12.07 21.66
C ASN A 99 9.59 13.48 21.15
N TRP A 100 10.62 14.30 20.93
CA TRP A 100 10.48 15.68 20.49
C TRP A 100 9.73 15.85 19.17
N TRP A 101 9.79 14.86 18.26
CA TRP A 101 9.02 14.90 17.02
C TRP A 101 7.51 14.79 17.29
N LEU A 102 7.10 13.88 18.17
CA LEU A 102 5.70 13.74 18.57
C LEU A 102 5.20 14.99 19.29
N VAL A 103 6.04 15.60 20.14
CA VAL A 103 5.73 16.86 20.81
C VAL A 103 5.56 17.98 19.78
N ALA A 104 6.49 18.15 18.84
CA ALA A 104 6.39 19.17 17.79
C ALA A 104 5.12 18.99 16.94
N TYR A 105 4.82 17.76 16.51
CA TYR A 105 3.60 17.47 15.78
C TYR A 105 2.34 17.79 16.61
N GLY A 106 2.29 17.35 17.88
CA GLY A 106 1.18 17.60 18.79
C GLY A 106 0.94 19.08 19.07
N THR A 107 2.00 19.89 19.20
CA THR A 107 1.88 21.35 19.35
C THR A 107 1.25 21.99 18.11
N GLY A 108 1.61 21.55 16.91
CA GLY A 108 1.00 22.04 15.68
C GLY A 108 -0.47 21.62 15.52
N VAL A 109 -0.81 20.38 15.89
CA VAL A 109 -2.21 19.90 15.89
C VAL A 109 -3.06 20.71 16.86
N THR A 110 -2.57 20.94 18.09
CA THR A 110 -3.29 21.74 19.10
C THR A 110 -3.48 23.19 18.66
N ALA A 111 -2.47 23.82 18.06
CA ALA A 111 -2.59 25.16 17.49
C ALA A 111 -3.63 25.22 16.35
N SER A 112 -3.59 24.27 15.40
CA SER A 112 -4.57 24.16 14.33
C SER A 112 -5.99 23.91 14.83
N LEU A 113 -6.13 23.08 15.88
CA LEU A 113 -7.42 22.79 16.50
C LEU A 113 -7.98 24.04 17.19
N PHE A 114 -7.15 24.80 17.91
CA PHE A 114 -7.55 26.09 18.48
C PHE A 114 -7.99 27.08 17.39
N LEU A 115 -7.22 27.18 16.30
CA LEU A 115 -7.59 28.01 15.16
C LEU A 115 -8.93 27.59 14.58
N PHE A 116 -9.18 26.29 14.39
CA PHE A 116 -10.45 25.72 13.93
C PHE A 116 -11.62 26.04 14.87
N PHE A 117 -11.43 25.98 16.19
CA PHE A 117 -12.47 26.32 17.14
C PHE A 117 -12.83 27.81 17.12
N LYS A 118 -11.85 28.73 17.08
CA LYS A 118 -12.11 30.18 16.99
C LYS A 118 -12.97 30.52 15.77
N LYS A 119 -12.55 29.94 14.66
CA LYS A 119 -13.19 29.90 13.35
C LYS A 119 -14.65 29.41 13.41
N TYR A 120 -14.87 28.25 14.02
CA TYR A 120 -16.20 27.70 14.24
C TYR A 120 -17.07 28.56 15.17
N GLN A 121 -16.47 29.20 16.19
CA GLN A 121 -17.19 30.14 17.06
C GLN A 121 -17.69 31.37 16.30
N ASP A 122 -16.87 31.95 15.41
CA ASP A 122 -17.27 33.09 14.58
C ASP A 122 -18.46 32.73 13.68
N LEU A 123 -18.46 31.54 13.08
CA LEU A 123 -19.62 31.00 12.34
C LEU A 123 -20.83 30.77 13.27
N SER A 124 -20.62 30.19 14.45
CA SER A 124 -21.67 29.90 15.41
C SER A 124 -22.36 31.17 15.93
N ARG A 125 -21.69 32.33 15.92
CA ARG A 125 -22.32 33.62 16.22
C ARG A 125 -23.40 33.98 15.22
N LEU A 126 -23.22 33.65 13.94
CA LEU A 126 -24.22 33.94 12.90
C LEU A 126 -25.52 33.16 13.11
N PHE A 127 -25.46 31.95 13.66
CA PHE A 127 -26.64 31.13 13.97
C PHE A 127 -27.53 31.67 15.08
N ARG A 128 -27.04 32.64 15.87
CA ARG A 128 -27.80 33.28 16.95
C ARG A 128 -28.78 34.33 16.45
N PHE A 129 -28.64 34.80 15.21
CA PHE A 129 -29.54 35.79 14.63
C PHE A 129 -30.90 35.18 14.25
N ARG A 130 -31.89 36.06 14.04
CA ARG A 130 -33.28 35.69 13.77
C ARG A 130 -33.40 34.99 12.41
N ALA A 131 -34.10 33.86 12.38
CA ALA A 131 -34.52 33.22 11.13
C ALA A 131 -35.78 33.89 10.58
N ILE A 132 -35.78 34.23 9.29
CA ILE A 132 -36.91 34.85 8.58
C ILE A 132 -37.74 33.81 7.84
N ALA A 133 -37.07 32.78 7.30
CA ALA A 133 -37.73 31.65 6.68
C ALA A 133 -37.10 30.35 7.20
N ALA A 134 -37.95 29.41 7.58
CA ALA A 134 -37.56 28.05 7.93
C ALA A 134 -38.57 27.11 7.26
N GLU A 135 -38.28 26.71 6.02
CA GLU A 135 -38.94 25.57 5.40
C GLU A 135 -38.23 24.28 5.84
N SER A 136 -38.87 23.13 5.64
CA SER A 136 -38.45 21.83 6.19
C SER A 136 -37.01 21.42 5.87
N ASP A 137 -36.37 21.99 4.83
CA ASP A 137 -34.99 21.67 4.43
C ASP A 137 -34.06 22.89 4.24
N LEU A 138 -34.55 24.12 4.46
CA LEU A 138 -33.78 25.35 4.24
C LEU A 138 -34.07 26.40 5.32
N ARG A 139 -33.01 26.92 5.94
CA ARG A 139 -33.09 28.00 6.93
C ARG A 139 -32.45 29.27 6.39
N ILE A 140 -33.18 30.38 6.41
CA ILE A 140 -32.68 31.71 6.03
C ILE A 140 -32.61 32.59 7.27
N ILE A 141 -31.41 33.05 7.59
CA ILE A 141 -31.11 33.92 8.73
C ILE A 141 -30.74 35.30 8.21
N GLU A 142 -31.36 36.34 8.76
CA GLU A 142 -31.01 37.72 8.43
C GLU A 142 -30.04 38.29 9.46
N VAL A 143 -28.92 38.84 8.95
CA VAL A 143 -27.84 39.40 9.76
C VAL A 143 -27.96 40.92 9.77
N PRO A 144 -28.22 41.53 10.94
CA PRO A 144 -28.51 42.94 11.02
C PRO A 144 -27.27 43.80 10.68
N ASN A 145 -27.53 44.99 10.11
CA ASN A 145 -26.54 46.00 9.72
C ASN A 145 -25.45 45.53 8.75
N SER A 146 -25.72 44.53 7.91
CA SER A 146 -24.70 43.88 7.08
C SER A 146 -25.11 43.73 5.62
N THR A 147 -24.11 43.58 4.74
CA THR A 147 -24.27 43.23 3.32
C THR A 147 -23.84 41.79 3.05
N ILE A 148 -23.74 40.95 4.09
CA ILE A 148 -23.20 39.61 3.95
C ILE A 148 -24.13 38.71 3.13
N ALA A 149 -23.54 37.87 2.30
CA ALA A 149 -24.22 36.76 1.63
C ALA A 149 -23.33 35.53 1.76
N CYS A 150 -23.81 34.51 2.47
CA CYS A 150 -23.05 33.28 2.62
C CYS A 150 -23.93 32.10 2.98
N THR A 151 -23.40 30.91 2.71
CA THR A 151 -24.08 29.64 2.99
C THR A 151 -23.22 28.74 3.86
N PHE A 152 -23.85 28.15 4.87
CA PHE A 152 -23.28 27.05 5.63
C PHE A 152 -24.31 25.93 5.80
N TYR A 153 -23.97 24.74 5.30
CA TYR A 153 -24.83 23.55 5.34
C TYR A 153 -26.20 23.84 4.71
N LYS A 154 -27.30 23.71 5.45
CA LYS A 154 -28.68 24.01 5.02
C LYS A 154 -29.14 25.43 5.40
N THR A 155 -28.20 26.31 5.75
CA THR A 155 -28.50 27.67 6.23
C THR A 155 -27.87 28.72 5.34
N ILE A 156 -28.68 29.68 4.90
CA ILE A 156 -28.26 30.87 4.15
C ILE A 156 -28.32 32.07 5.10
N PHE A 157 -27.25 32.87 5.13
CA PHE A 157 -27.17 34.11 5.88
C PHE A 157 -27.19 35.29 4.90
N LEU A 158 -28.16 36.18 5.08
CA LEU A 158 -28.35 37.37 4.23
C LEU A 158 -28.31 38.63 5.08
N GLY A 159 -27.63 39.65 4.57
CA GLY A 159 -27.61 40.98 5.15
C GLY A 159 -28.90 41.76 4.87
N ASP A 160 -29.30 42.59 5.84
CA ASP A 160 -30.47 43.48 5.75
C ASP A 160 -30.25 44.71 4.85
N LYS A 161 -29.00 45.04 4.48
CA LYS A 161 -28.66 46.19 3.62
C LYS A 161 -28.64 45.88 2.11
N LEU A 162 -28.99 44.66 1.70
CA LEU A 162 -29.02 44.27 0.28
C LEU A 162 -30.26 44.84 -0.41
N ALA A 163 -30.09 45.41 -1.61
CA ALA A 163 -31.21 45.87 -2.42
C ALA A 163 -32.11 44.68 -2.82
N GLU A 164 -33.42 44.89 -2.90
CA GLU A 164 -34.40 43.82 -3.15
C GLU A 164 -34.15 43.05 -4.46
N ALA A 165 -33.74 43.77 -5.51
CA ALA A 165 -33.36 43.18 -6.80
C ALA A 165 -32.08 42.33 -6.73
N GLU A 166 -31.10 42.71 -5.90
CA GLU A 166 -29.87 41.93 -5.69
C GLU A 166 -30.13 40.70 -4.82
N ARG A 167 -31.04 40.82 -3.85
CA ARG A 167 -31.38 39.76 -2.91
C ARG A 167 -31.90 38.50 -3.60
N HIS A 168 -32.75 38.64 -4.63
CA HIS A 168 -33.30 37.49 -5.34
C HIS A 168 -32.21 36.65 -6.04
N GLN A 169 -31.23 37.32 -6.65
CA GLN A 169 -30.16 36.65 -7.38
C GLN A 169 -29.06 36.11 -6.48
N ILE A 170 -28.72 36.85 -5.42
CA ILE A 170 -27.82 36.35 -4.39
C ILE A 170 -28.44 35.09 -3.78
N LEU A 171 -29.73 35.11 -3.46
CA LEU A 171 -30.41 33.95 -2.90
C LEU A 171 -30.38 32.74 -3.87
N SER A 172 -30.61 32.95 -5.17
CA SER A 172 -30.54 31.86 -6.14
C SER A 172 -29.13 31.27 -6.24
N HIS A 173 -28.08 32.10 -6.15
CA HIS A 173 -26.68 31.67 -6.08
C HIS A 173 -26.38 30.86 -4.81
N GLU A 174 -26.70 31.40 -3.65
CA GLU A 174 -26.48 30.75 -2.34
C GLU A 174 -27.22 29.41 -2.22
N LEU A 175 -28.43 29.32 -2.81
CA LEU A 175 -29.20 28.09 -2.84
C LEU A 175 -28.49 26.96 -3.61
N VAL A 176 -27.67 27.27 -4.62
CA VAL A 176 -26.84 26.26 -5.29
C VAL A 176 -25.80 25.68 -4.32
N HIS A 177 -25.21 26.48 -3.44
CA HIS A 177 -24.27 25.98 -2.42
C HIS A 177 -24.92 25.01 -1.44
N VAL A 178 -26.18 25.28 -1.06
CA VAL A 178 -26.98 24.36 -0.24
C VAL A 178 -27.25 23.06 -1.00
N LYS A 179 -27.79 23.14 -2.22
CA LYS A 179 -28.12 21.97 -3.05
C LYS A 179 -26.92 21.07 -3.30
N GLN A 180 -25.77 21.67 -3.61
CA GLN A 180 -24.53 20.95 -3.90
C GLN A 180 -23.71 20.58 -2.65
N LYS A 181 -24.16 20.99 -1.46
CA LYS A 181 -23.51 20.75 -0.16
C LYS A 181 -22.06 21.24 -0.11
N HIS A 182 -21.75 22.37 -0.73
CA HIS A 182 -20.38 22.91 -0.84
C HIS A 182 -19.70 23.13 0.52
N SER A 183 -20.47 23.41 1.58
CA SER A 183 -19.91 23.57 2.94
C SER A 183 -19.27 22.30 3.49
N LEU A 184 -19.72 21.10 3.09
CA LEU A 184 -19.12 19.83 3.53
C LEU A 184 -17.73 19.64 2.96
N ASP A 185 -17.51 20.01 1.70
CA ASP A 185 -16.19 19.96 1.06
C ASP A 185 -15.19 20.87 1.76
N LEU A 186 -15.60 22.10 2.12
CA LEU A 186 -14.74 23.04 2.84
C LEU A 186 -14.45 22.56 4.26
N LEU A 187 -15.45 21.98 4.94
CA LEU A 187 -15.26 21.38 6.26
C LEU A 187 -14.28 20.20 6.21
N PHE A 188 -14.37 19.34 5.19
CA PHE A 188 -13.42 18.24 4.96
C PHE A 188 -11.98 18.76 4.90
N PHE A 189 -11.71 19.82 4.11
CA PHE A 189 -10.36 20.39 4.04
C PHE A 189 -9.94 21.14 5.31
N GLU A 190 -10.86 21.76 6.07
CA GLU A 190 -10.52 22.33 7.38
C GLU A 190 -10.07 21.24 8.36
N LEU A 191 -10.76 20.10 8.41
CA LEU A 191 -10.35 18.94 9.21
C LEU A 191 -9.01 18.37 8.70
N TYR A 192 -8.84 18.30 7.38
CA TYR A 192 -7.62 17.78 6.78
C TYR A 192 -6.39 18.64 7.12
N LYS A 193 -6.54 19.97 7.19
CA LYS A 193 -5.49 20.90 7.65
C LYS A 193 -5.13 20.73 9.12
N ILE A 194 -5.99 20.19 9.97
CA ILE A 194 -5.62 19.92 11.37
C ILE A 194 -4.58 18.79 11.40
N LEU A 195 -4.82 17.73 10.63
CA LEU A 195 -3.92 16.58 10.53
C LEU A 195 -2.60 16.94 9.81
N PHE A 196 -2.69 17.73 8.75
CA PHE A 196 -1.55 18.12 7.90
C PHE A 196 -1.31 19.64 7.94
N TRP A 197 -1.23 20.20 9.15
CA TRP A 197 -1.10 21.64 9.38
C TRP A 197 0.15 22.26 8.73
N PHE A 198 1.23 21.48 8.60
CA PHE A 198 2.48 21.91 8.00
C PHE A 198 2.47 21.83 6.47
N ASN A 199 1.46 21.19 5.86
CA ASN A 199 1.45 20.89 4.43
C ASN A 199 0.71 21.99 3.64
N PRO A 200 1.41 22.86 2.88
CA PRO A 200 0.78 23.94 2.14
C PRO A 200 -0.13 23.46 0.99
N LEU A 201 0.05 22.24 0.49
CA LEU A 201 -0.72 21.72 -0.63
C LEU A 201 -2.20 21.55 -0.28
N ILE A 202 -2.52 21.20 0.96
CA ILE A 202 -3.91 21.08 1.43
C ILE A 202 -4.63 22.44 1.38
N TYR A 203 -3.92 23.53 1.71
CA TYR A 203 -4.45 24.89 1.62
C TYR A 203 -4.72 25.27 0.15
N ILE A 204 -3.85 24.84 -0.77
CA ILE A 204 -4.05 25.03 -2.21
C ILE A 204 -5.27 24.24 -2.68
N TYR A 205 -5.41 22.96 -2.33
CA TYR A 205 -6.60 22.15 -2.63
C TYR A 205 -7.89 22.84 -2.19
N GLN A 206 -7.94 23.31 -0.95
CA GLN A 206 -9.10 24.03 -0.42
C GLN A 206 -9.40 25.31 -1.24
N SER A 207 -8.36 26.08 -1.59
CA SER A 207 -8.53 27.26 -2.44
C SER A 207 -9.07 26.92 -3.84
N ARG A 208 -8.66 25.77 -4.41
CA ARG A 208 -9.11 25.34 -5.74
C ARG A 208 -10.55 24.83 -5.71
N ILE A 209 -10.93 24.06 -4.69
CA ILE A 209 -12.31 23.59 -4.57
C ILE A 209 -13.27 24.76 -4.29
N ALA A 210 -12.86 25.72 -3.45
CA ALA A 210 -13.58 26.96 -3.22
C ALA A 210 -13.86 27.72 -4.51
N THR A 211 -12.84 27.91 -5.36
CA THR A 211 -13.00 28.58 -6.66
C THR A 211 -13.96 27.81 -7.58
N LEU A 212 -13.93 26.48 -7.50
CA LEU A 212 -14.76 25.61 -8.32
C LEU A 212 -16.23 25.62 -7.88
N HIS A 213 -16.50 25.75 -6.58
CA HIS A 213 -17.85 25.94 -6.05
C HIS A 213 -18.49 27.20 -6.64
N GLU A 214 -17.75 28.31 -6.70
CA GLU A 214 -18.22 29.55 -7.33
C GLU A 214 -18.54 29.32 -8.81
N PHE A 215 -17.70 28.58 -9.55
CA PHE A 215 -17.95 28.28 -10.97
C PHE A 215 -19.19 27.41 -11.18
N ILE A 216 -19.45 26.46 -10.28
CA ILE A 216 -20.67 25.63 -10.31
C ILE A 216 -21.90 26.48 -10.05
N ALA A 217 -21.87 27.32 -9.01
CA ALA A 217 -22.97 28.21 -8.66
C ALA A 217 -23.25 29.21 -9.78
N ASP A 218 -22.21 29.85 -10.32
CA ASP A 218 -22.28 30.75 -11.46
C ASP A 218 -22.87 30.08 -12.71
N ALA A 219 -22.43 28.88 -13.05
CA ALA A 219 -22.90 28.15 -14.24
C ALA A 219 -24.37 27.71 -14.13
N GLU A 220 -24.86 27.47 -12.92
CA GLU A 220 -26.26 27.10 -12.68
C GLU A 220 -27.17 28.33 -12.76
N VAL A 221 -26.81 29.45 -12.13
CA VAL A 221 -27.63 30.68 -12.12
C VAL A 221 -27.73 31.32 -13.52
N VAL A 222 -26.66 31.26 -14.31
CA VAL A 222 -26.65 31.78 -15.69
C VAL A 222 -27.62 31.04 -16.62
N GLN A 223 -28.13 29.87 -16.25
CA GLN A 223 -29.18 29.19 -17.02
C GLN A 223 -30.55 29.84 -16.86
N THR A 224 -30.79 30.54 -15.74
CA THR A 224 -32.08 31.17 -15.41
C THR A 224 -32.06 32.69 -15.53
N THR A 225 -30.89 33.30 -15.63
CA THR A 225 -30.70 34.77 -15.67
C THR A 225 -29.92 35.18 -16.91
N GLU A 226 -30.23 36.36 -17.47
CA GLU A 226 -29.46 36.92 -18.59
C GLU A 226 -28.00 37.19 -18.18
N LYS A 227 -27.04 36.76 -19.01
CA LYS A 227 -25.61 36.86 -18.74
C LYS A 227 -25.13 38.29 -18.43
N LYS A 228 -25.65 39.28 -19.15
CA LYS A 228 -25.24 40.69 -19.00
C LYS A 228 -25.61 41.21 -17.62
N THR A 229 -26.88 41.07 -17.26
CA THR A 229 -27.43 41.44 -15.95
C THR A 229 -26.66 40.74 -14.84
N TYR A 230 -26.40 39.44 -15.01
CA TYR A 230 -25.61 38.66 -14.05
C TYR A 230 -24.20 39.21 -13.82
N TYR A 231 -23.48 39.62 -14.88
CA TYR A 231 -22.14 40.19 -14.76
C TYR A 231 -22.13 41.55 -14.03
N GLU A 232 -23.09 42.41 -14.34
CA GLU A 232 -23.21 43.73 -13.71
C GLU A 232 -23.45 43.59 -12.21
N GLN A 233 -24.31 42.67 -11.79
CA GLN A 233 -24.57 42.41 -10.38
C GLN A 233 -23.42 41.69 -9.67
N LEU A 234 -22.72 40.76 -10.35
CA LEU A 234 -21.52 40.12 -9.80
C LEU A 234 -20.42 41.17 -9.52
N LEU A 235 -20.24 42.14 -10.43
CA LEU A 235 -19.33 43.25 -10.23
C LEU A 235 -19.79 44.15 -9.06
N ASN A 236 -21.06 44.57 -9.04
CA ASN A 236 -21.58 45.44 -7.98
C ASN A 236 -21.49 44.81 -6.59
N SER A 237 -21.84 43.53 -6.46
CA SER A 237 -21.72 42.76 -5.20
C SER A 237 -20.25 42.65 -4.76
N ALA A 238 -19.35 42.41 -5.71
CA ALA A 238 -17.93 42.30 -5.43
C ALA A 238 -17.28 43.60 -4.95
N PHE A 239 -17.83 44.78 -5.26
CA PHE A 239 -17.27 46.07 -4.81
C PHE A 239 -17.75 46.53 -3.42
N ASN A 240 -18.65 45.79 -2.73
CA ASN A 240 -19.40 46.30 -1.56
C ASN A 240 -19.50 45.38 -0.31
N THR A 241 -18.60 44.44 -0.06
CA THR A 241 -18.71 43.48 1.08
C THR A 241 -17.47 43.38 2.00
N ALA A 242 -17.71 43.27 3.32
CA ALA A 242 -16.73 43.28 4.42
C ALA A 242 -16.23 41.88 4.88
N ASN A 243 -15.10 41.83 5.60
CA ASN A 243 -14.26 40.64 5.90
C ASN A 243 -14.65 39.79 7.16
N ILE A 244 -14.90 38.49 6.98
CA ILE A 244 -15.09 37.29 7.83
C ILE A 244 -14.42 36.02 7.20
N SER A 245 -13.39 35.49 7.86
CA SER A 245 -12.51 34.38 7.40
C SER A 245 -13.15 32.97 7.19
N PHE A 246 -14.45 32.78 7.43
CA PHE A 246 -15.10 31.44 7.46
C PHE A 246 -15.86 31.04 6.20
N ILE A 247 -15.96 31.97 5.26
CA ILE A 247 -16.75 31.88 4.04
C ILE A 247 -15.79 32.18 2.88
N ASN A 248 -16.15 31.80 1.65
CA ASN A 248 -15.48 32.25 0.42
C ASN A 248 -15.49 33.78 0.34
N GLN A 249 -14.55 34.38 1.06
CA GLN A 249 -14.37 35.80 1.09
C GLN A 249 -13.20 36.16 0.24
N PHE A 250 -13.55 36.59 -0.95
CA PHE A 250 -12.59 36.90 -1.96
C PHE A 250 -12.82 38.31 -2.45
N PHE A 251 -12.37 39.28 -1.64
CA PHE A 251 -11.66 40.39 -2.25
C PHE A 251 -10.27 39.90 -2.69
N ASN A 252 -10.25 39.08 -3.76
CA ASN A 252 -9.12 39.05 -4.67
C ASN A 252 -9.67 39.42 -6.03
N HIS A 253 -9.28 40.56 -6.59
CA HIS A 253 -9.57 40.93 -7.99
C HIS A 253 -9.29 39.78 -8.97
N SER A 254 -8.36 38.89 -8.61
CA SER A 254 -8.05 37.63 -9.32
C SER A 254 -9.24 36.67 -9.44
N LEU A 255 -10.11 36.51 -8.43
CA LEU A 255 -11.23 35.56 -8.49
C LEU A 255 -12.41 36.07 -9.30
N ILE A 256 -12.80 37.32 -9.14
CA ILE A 256 -13.90 37.91 -9.93
C ILE A 256 -13.54 37.83 -11.42
N LYS A 257 -12.30 38.18 -11.77
CA LYS A 257 -11.76 38.00 -13.12
C LYS A 257 -11.87 36.54 -13.58
N LYS A 258 -11.48 35.57 -12.76
CA LYS A 258 -11.56 34.13 -13.11
C LYS A 258 -13.00 33.68 -13.32
N ARG A 259 -13.96 34.09 -12.48
CA ARG A 259 -15.39 33.77 -12.60
C ARG A 259 -15.96 34.29 -13.92
N ILE A 260 -15.74 35.57 -14.23
CA ILE A 260 -16.19 36.18 -15.49
C ILE A 260 -15.56 35.49 -16.70
N VAL A 261 -14.23 35.26 -16.69
CA VAL A 261 -13.55 34.58 -17.79
C VAL A 261 -14.06 33.15 -18.00
N MET A 262 -14.37 32.41 -16.93
CA MET A 262 -14.91 31.05 -17.03
C MET A 262 -16.38 31.03 -17.49
N LEU A 263 -17.20 32.01 -17.10
CA LEU A 263 -18.58 32.17 -17.57
C LEU A 263 -18.67 32.54 -19.05
N GLN A 264 -17.71 33.32 -19.55
CA GLN A 264 -17.63 33.71 -20.97
C GLN A 264 -17.08 32.60 -21.87
N LYS A 265 -16.47 31.57 -21.27
CA LYS A 265 -15.86 30.47 -22.03
C LYS A 265 -16.93 29.56 -22.64
N SER A 266 -16.71 29.11 -23.87
CA SER A 266 -17.56 28.09 -24.49
C SER A 266 -17.48 26.77 -23.73
N LYS A 267 -18.57 25.99 -23.75
CA LYS A 267 -18.60 24.65 -23.16
C LYS A 267 -17.48 23.81 -23.78
N SER A 268 -16.73 23.10 -22.94
CA SER A 268 -15.64 22.27 -23.42
C SER A 268 -16.19 21.07 -24.18
N LYS A 269 -15.43 20.62 -25.18
CA LYS A 269 -15.81 19.47 -26.00
C LYS A 269 -15.80 18.21 -25.15
N THR A 270 -16.73 17.28 -25.39
CA THR A 270 -16.81 16.00 -24.67
C THR A 270 -15.51 15.20 -24.77
N ILE A 271 -14.72 15.36 -25.84
CA ILE A 271 -13.39 14.74 -25.99
C ILE A 271 -12.40 15.17 -24.90
N SER A 272 -12.55 16.36 -24.31
CA SER A 272 -11.71 16.79 -23.20
C SER A 272 -11.94 15.97 -21.93
N LYS A 273 -13.02 15.18 -21.84
CA LYS A 273 -13.21 14.21 -20.73
C LYS A 273 -12.14 13.11 -20.73
N PHE A 274 -11.54 12.78 -21.88
CA PHE A 274 -10.44 11.83 -21.92
C PHE A 274 -9.18 12.34 -21.19
N LYS A 275 -9.06 13.65 -20.91
CA LYS A 275 -7.95 14.18 -20.11
C LYS A 275 -7.95 13.65 -18.67
N PHE A 276 -9.10 13.26 -18.13
CA PHE A 276 -9.18 12.62 -16.81
C PHE A 276 -8.57 11.22 -16.80
N LEU A 277 -8.47 10.56 -17.97
CA LEU A 277 -7.86 9.25 -18.11
C LEU A 277 -6.35 9.27 -17.81
N VAL A 278 -5.70 10.45 -17.86
CA VAL A 278 -4.30 10.66 -17.43
C VAL A 278 -4.09 10.29 -15.95
N LEU A 279 -5.16 10.28 -15.14
CA LEU A 279 -5.08 9.85 -13.74
C LEU A 279 -4.65 8.37 -13.62
N LEU A 280 -5.12 7.51 -14.52
CA LEU A 280 -4.88 6.06 -14.46
C LEU A 280 -3.40 5.68 -14.66
N PRO A 281 -2.71 6.11 -15.74
CA PRO A 281 -1.28 5.82 -15.88
C PRO A 281 -0.45 6.52 -14.81
N LEU A 282 -0.85 7.71 -14.35
CA LEU A 282 -0.16 8.38 -13.24
C LEU A 282 -0.26 7.58 -11.95
N MET A 283 -1.45 7.06 -11.62
CA MET A 283 -1.63 6.19 -10.45
C MET A 283 -0.82 4.90 -10.57
N LEU A 284 -0.77 4.29 -11.77
CA LEU A 284 0.03 3.09 -12.00
C LEU A 284 1.53 3.36 -11.77
N VAL A 285 2.05 4.47 -12.28
CA VAL A 285 3.44 4.90 -12.04
C VAL A 285 3.70 5.14 -10.55
N MET A 286 2.79 5.81 -9.85
CA MET A 286 2.91 6.02 -8.40
C MET A 286 2.90 4.70 -7.62
N LEU A 287 2.03 3.77 -7.99
CA LEU A 287 1.95 2.44 -7.38
C LEU A 287 3.22 1.62 -7.62
N SER A 288 3.77 1.67 -8.85
CA SER A 288 5.06 1.03 -9.12
C SER A 288 6.19 1.64 -8.30
N TYR A 289 6.18 2.96 -8.09
CA TYR A 289 7.18 3.61 -7.24
C TYR A 289 7.06 3.18 -5.78
N VAL A 290 5.84 3.09 -5.23
CA VAL A 290 5.62 2.60 -3.86
C VAL A 290 6.12 1.16 -3.73
N ALA A 291 5.73 0.28 -4.67
CA ALA A 291 6.11 -1.13 -4.65
C ALA A 291 7.63 -1.34 -4.71
N CYS A 292 8.36 -0.55 -5.50
CA CYS A 292 9.82 -0.66 -5.60
C CYS A 292 10.59 0.00 -4.44
N SER A 293 9.92 0.73 -3.54
CA SER A 293 10.60 1.49 -2.47
C SER A 293 10.82 0.71 -1.16
N ASP A 294 10.31 -0.52 -1.06
CA ASP A 294 10.33 -1.33 0.16
C ASP A 294 11.58 -2.22 0.36
N ASP A 295 12.57 -2.18 -0.54
CA ASP A 295 13.81 -3.00 -0.44
C ASP A 295 14.89 -2.44 0.51
N ALA A 296 14.53 -1.62 1.50
CA ALA A 296 15.49 -0.98 2.39
C ALA A 296 15.14 -1.09 3.89
N ASN A 297 14.76 -2.26 4.40
CA ASN A 297 14.99 -2.62 5.81
C ASN A 297 14.87 -4.13 6.06
N PRO A 298 15.96 -4.87 6.33
CA PRO A 298 15.89 -6.30 6.59
C PRO A 298 15.60 -6.52 8.08
N ASN A 299 14.40 -6.17 8.56
CA ASN A 299 13.91 -6.53 9.90
C ASN A 299 12.42 -6.19 10.04
N HIS A 300 11.51 -7.09 9.63
CA HIS A 300 10.22 -7.18 10.31
C HIS A 300 9.58 -8.56 10.14
N ASN A 301 9.33 -9.21 11.27
CA ASN A 301 8.48 -10.39 11.39
C ASN A 301 7.04 -10.00 11.00
N VAL A 302 6.42 -10.78 10.12
CA VAL A 302 5.01 -10.61 9.72
C VAL A 302 4.20 -11.76 10.31
N VAL A 303 3.18 -11.38 11.07
CA VAL A 303 2.02 -12.20 11.46
C VAL A 303 0.85 -11.66 10.65
N GLU A 304 0.15 -12.51 9.88
CA GLU A 304 -1.05 -12.12 9.11
C GLU A 304 -2.26 -13.00 9.45
N GLU A 305 -3.42 -12.35 9.60
CA GLU A 305 -4.78 -12.92 9.75
C GLU A 305 -5.44 -13.07 8.36
N SER A 306 -6.13 -14.21 8.13
CA SER A 306 -6.67 -14.65 6.82
C SER A 306 -8.20 -14.46 6.68
N SER A 307 -8.68 -14.12 5.48
CA SER A 307 -10.07 -14.29 5.03
C SER A 307 -10.13 -15.37 3.94
N THR A 308 -11.01 -16.37 4.05
CA THR A 308 -10.97 -17.58 3.20
C THR A 308 -12.08 -17.71 2.14
N GLN A 309 -11.76 -18.39 1.03
CA GLN A 309 -12.51 -18.64 -0.21
C GLN A 309 -12.70 -20.18 -0.39
N GLU A 310 -13.78 -20.66 -1.03
CA GLU A 310 -14.06 -22.11 -1.29
C GLU A 310 -14.13 -22.42 -2.79
N ILE A 311 -13.63 -23.60 -3.22
CA ILE A 311 -13.60 -24.06 -4.63
C ILE A 311 -14.42 -25.35 -4.80
N LEU A 312 -15.28 -25.41 -5.83
CA LEU A 312 -16.13 -26.57 -6.16
C LEU A 312 -15.78 -27.13 -7.55
N ILE A 313 -15.59 -28.45 -7.65
CA ILE A 313 -15.27 -29.17 -8.89
C ILE A 313 -16.26 -30.32 -9.11
N GLU A 314 -16.85 -30.41 -10.30
CA GLU A 314 -17.73 -31.52 -10.70
C GLU A 314 -16.96 -32.50 -11.59
N VAL A 315 -17.11 -33.80 -11.33
CA VAL A 315 -16.44 -34.89 -12.06
C VAL A 315 -17.44 -35.95 -12.51
N GLU A 316 -17.17 -36.65 -13.62
CA GLU A 316 -18.13 -37.63 -14.17
C GLU A 316 -18.18 -38.94 -13.37
N ASN A 317 -17.04 -39.45 -12.88
CA ASN A 317 -16.97 -40.64 -12.02
C ASN A 317 -15.62 -40.76 -11.27
N PHE A 318 -15.64 -41.01 -9.96
CA PHE A 318 -14.43 -41.17 -9.14
C PHE A 318 -13.56 -42.40 -9.45
N SER A 319 -14.04 -43.38 -10.20
CA SER A 319 -13.25 -44.58 -10.55
C SER A 319 -12.19 -44.34 -11.63
N SER A 320 -12.34 -43.26 -12.42
CA SER A 320 -11.42 -42.93 -13.50
C SER A 320 -11.55 -41.46 -13.86
N PHE A 321 -10.54 -40.66 -13.53
CA PHE A 321 -10.48 -39.25 -13.90
C PHE A 321 -9.84 -39.10 -15.29
N THR A 322 -10.42 -38.23 -16.09
CA THR A 322 -9.83 -37.75 -17.34
C THR A 322 -8.56 -36.91 -17.06
N GLU A 323 -7.70 -36.72 -18.06
CA GLU A 323 -6.50 -35.88 -17.90
C GLU A 323 -6.87 -34.43 -17.51
N GLU A 324 -8.00 -33.92 -17.98
CA GLU A 324 -8.50 -32.59 -17.65
C GLU A 324 -9.02 -32.50 -16.20
N GLU A 325 -9.76 -33.51 -15.72
CA GLU A 325 -10.21 -33.57 -14.32
C GLU A 325 -9.03 -33.73 -13.36
N ASN A 326 -8.03 -34.54 -13.72
CA ASN A 326 -6.81 -34.69 -12.93
C ASN A 326 -6.03 -33.36 -12.85
N ALA A 327 -5.92 -32.63 -13.97
CA ALA A 327 -5.29 -31.31 -13.98
C ALA A 327 -6.06 -30.29 -13.13
N ALA A 328 -7.40 -30.30 -13.16
CA ALA A 328 -8.24 -29.40 -12.37
C ALA A 328 -8.17 -29.70 -10.86
N ILE A 329 -8.21 -30.99 -10.48
CA ILE A 329 -8.06 -31.42 -9.08
C ILE A 329 -6.66 -31.11 -8.57
N GLN A 330 -5.63 -31.29 -9.41
CA GLN A 330 -4.25 -30.98 -9.04
C GLN A 330 -4.03 -29.47 -8.87
N ALA A 331 -4.57 -28.65 -9.77
CA ALA A 331 -4.50 -27.20 -9.65
C ALA A 331 -5.23 -26.69 -8.40
N ALA A 332 -6.43 -27.21 -8.10
CA ALA A 332 -7.15 -26.82 -6.90
C ALA A 332 -6.47 -27.30 -5.60
N ALA A 333 -5.90 -28.52 -5.60
CA ALA A 333 -5.13 -29.03 -4.47
C ALA A 333 -3.86 -28.20 -4.22
N GLU A 334 -3.19 -27.75 -5.28
CA GLU A 334 -2.07 -26.82 -5.19
C GLU A 334 -2.51 -25.46 -4.62
N GLU A 335 -3.69 -24.94 -4.98
CA GLU A 335 -4.26 -23.70 -4.41
C GLU A 335 -4.68 -23.81 -2.94
N LEU A 336 -5.05 -25.00 -2.44
CA LEU A 336 -5.32 -25.26 -1.02
C LEU A 336 -4.04 -25.38 -0.19
N HIS A 337 -2.92 -25.74 -0.82
CA HIS A 337 -1.62 -25.89 -0.18
C HIS A 337 -0.74 -24.63 -0.25
N SER A 338 -0.91 -23.79 -1.27
CA SER A 338 -0.42 -22.41 -1.23
C SER A 338 -1.33 -21.59 -0.32
N THR A 339 -0.79 -20.64 0.43
CA THR A 339 -1.50 -19.77 1.39
C THR A 339 -2.47 -18.78 0.72
N SER A 340 -3.14 -19.19 -0.35
CA SER A 340 -4.02 -18.41 -1.26
C SER A 340 -5.47 -18.33 -0.77
N GLY A 341 -5.67 -18.33 0.55
CA GLY A 341 -6.99 -18.11 1.14
C GLY A 341 -8.02 -19.21 0.85
N VAL A 342 -7.71 -20.35 0.22
CA VAL A 342 -8.72 -21.40 -0.02
C VAL A 342 -8.83 -22.31 1.21
N SER A 343 -9.97 -22.31 1.91
CA SER A 343 -10.15 -23.11 3.14
C SER A 343 -10.68 -24.52 2.88
N SER A 344 -11.42 -24.72 1.78
CA SER A 344 -11.91 -26.04 1.41
C SER A 344 -12.12 -26.19 -0.12
N ILE A 345 -11.81 -27.38 -0.62
CA ILE A 345 -12.15 -27.85 -1.97
C ILE A 345 -13.25 -28.92 -1.83
N LYS A 346 -14.30 -28.83 -2.64
CA LYS A 346 -15.34 -29.86 -2.73
C LYS A 346 -15.34 -30.47 -4.14
N ILE A 347 -15.20 -31.79 -4.24
CA ILE A 347 -15.26 -32.53 -5.50
C ILE A 347 -16.50 -33.42 -5.47
N THR A 348 -17.38 -33.36 -6.48
CA THR A 348 -18.64 -34.13 -6.49
C THR A 348 -18.93 -34.77 -7.85
N ASP A 349 -19.46 -35.99 -7.85
CA ASP A 349 -19.99 -36.69 -9.04
C ASP A 349 -21.53 -36.76 -9.04
N GLY A 350 -22.18 -36.04 -8.11
CA GLY A 350 -23.62 -36.07 -7.87
C GLY A 350 -24.11 -37.21 -6.97
N ASN A 351 -23.30 -38.24 -6.71
CA ASN A 351 -23.58 -39.34 -5.80
C ASN A 351 -22.67 -39.38 -4.56
N LYS A 352 -21.44 -38.91 -4.67
CA LYS A 352 -20.45 -38.82 -3.59
C LYS A 352 -19.80 -37.45 -3.63
N THR A 353 -19.46 -36.92 -2.46
CA THR A 353 -18.75 -35.65 -2.34
C THR A 353 -17.54 -35.82 -1.44
N ILE A 354 -16.38 -35.44 -1.96
CA ILE A 354 -15.12 -35.43 -1.23
C ILE A 354 -14.83 -33.97 -0.88
N THR A 355 -14.75 -33.68 0.41
CA THR A 355 -14.35 -32.35 0.88
C THR A 355 -12.93 -32.44 1.44
N MET A 356 -12.04 -31.61 0.90
CA MET A 356 -10.68 -31.46 1.36
C MET A 356 -10.57 -30.08 2.02
N SER A 357 -10.31 -30.02 3.32
CA SER A 357 -10.12 -28.76 4.03
C SER A 357 -8.71 -28.69 4.60
N GLY A 358 -8.02 -27.57 4.35
CA GLY A 358 -6.69 -27.30 4.85
C GLY A 358 -6.76 -26.53 6.17
N ASN A 359 -6.17 -27.08 7.24
CA ASN A 359 -6.04 -26.35 8.50
C ASN A 359 -4.72 -25.56 8.53
N ALA A 360 -4.82 -24.23 8.47
CA ALA A 360 -3.68 -23.31 8.38
C ALA A 360 -2.74 -23.37 9.60
N GLU A 361 -3.19 -23.84 10.77
CA GLU A 361 -2.35 -23.88 11.98
C GLU A 361 -1.49 -25.15 12.10
N THR A 362 -1.83 -26.23 11.40
CA THR A 362 -1.12 -27.52 11.52
C THR A 362 -0.57 -28.06 10.20
N GLY A 363 -0.89 -27.42 9.07
CA GLY A 363 -0.46 -27.85 7.73
C GLY A 363 -1.04 -29.21 7.29
N LYS A 364 -1.97 -29.79 8.06
CA LYS A 364 -2.66 -31.04 7.73
C LYS A 364 -3.88 -30.74 6.86
N VAL A 365 -3.98 -31.48 5.75
CA VAL A 365 -5.21 -31.58 4.95
C VAL A 365 -6.03 -32.74 5.48
N ASP A 366 -7.18 -32.44 6.07
CA ASP A 366 -8.14 -33.47 6.46
C ASP A 366 -9.03 -33.77 5.25
N VAL A 367 -8.95 -35.01 4.78
CA VAL A 367 -9.79 -35.52 3.68
C VAL A 367 -11.00 -36.21 4.32
N ILE A 368 -12.18 -35.61 4.15
CA ILE A 368 -13.45 -36.19 4.60
C ILE A 368 -14.20 -36.69 3.38
N THR A 369 -14.30 -38.01 3.25
CA THR A 369 -15.11 -38.67 2.22
C THR A 369 -16.51 -38.88 2.77
N VAL A 370 -17.52 -38.26 2.17
CA VAL A 370 -18.92 -38.45 2.55
C VAL A 370 -19.66 -39.20 1.44
N ASP A 371 -19.91 -40.48 1.67
CA ASP A 371 -20.85 -41.25 0.85
C ASP A 371 -22.30 -40.92 1.26
N LYS A 372 -23.27 -41.05 0.35
CA LYS A 372 -24.72 -40.85 0.63
C LYS A 372 -25.29 -41.67 1.81
N ASN A 373 -24.50 -42.59 2.39
CA ASN A 373 -24.87 -43.38 3.56
C ASN A 373 -24.12 -43.00 4.86
N GLY A 374 -23.23 -41.99 4.87
CA GLY A 374 -22.75 -41.34 6.09
C GLY A 374 -21.70 -42.06 6.95
N GLU A 375 -20.82 -42.90 6.40
CA GLU A 375 -19.71 -43.50 7.16
C GLU A 375 -18.33 -42.91 6.77
N GLU A 376 -17.63 -42.31 7.75
CA GLU A 376 -16.28 -41.75 7.62
C GLU A 376 -15.19 -42.85 7.60
N ASN A 377 -14.23 -42.77 6.68
CA ASN A 377 -13.04 -43.65 6.71
C ASN A 377 -11.75 -42.83 6.52
N LYS A 378 -10.94 -42.72 7.59
CA LYS A 378 -9.69 -41.93 7.63
C LYS A 378 -8.49 -42.79 7.23
N LYS A 379 -7.96 -42.63 6.01
CA LYS A 379 -6.56 -42.97 5.64
C LYS A 379 -6.19 -42.38 4.26
N ALA A 380 -5.12 -41.58 4.20
CA ALA A 380 -4.59 -40.96 2.98
C ALA A 380 -3.78 -41.96 2.11
N PRO A 381 -3.80 -41.83 0.77
CA PRO A 381 -2.99 -42.66 -0.13
C PRO A 381 -1.53 -42.16 -0.23
N LYS A 382 -0.56 -43.09 -0.27
CA LYS A 382 0.87 -42.79 -0.49
C LYS A 382 1.13 -42.43 -1.96
N ARG A 383 1.83 -41.31 -2.24
CA ARG A 383 2.39 -40.98 -3.58
C ARG A 383 3.86 -41.36 -3.63
N GLU A 384 4.30 -41.96 -4.74
CA GLU A 384 5.67 -42.45 -4.94
C GLU A 384 6.43 -41.52 -5.90
N TYR A 385 7.54 -40.91 -5.46
CA TYR A 385 8.39 -40.05 -6.31
C TYR A 385 9.40 -40.90 -7.10
N ALA A 386 9.66 -40.48 -8.35
CA ALA A 386 10.69 -41.08 -9.20
C ALA A 386 12.09 -40.79 -8.65
N GLU A 387 13.02 -41.72 -8.86
CA GLU A 387 14.40 -41.63 -8.37
C GLU A 387 15.14 -40.45 -9.05
N GLY A 388 15.73 -39.56 -8.24
CA GLY A 388 16.45 -38.37 -8.73
C GLY A 388 15.60 -37.11 -9.01
N ALA A 389 14.31 -37.11 -8.66
CA ALA A 389 13.47 -35.90 -8.75
C ALA A 389 13.85 -34.84 -7.71
N ASP A 390 13.65 -33.56 -8.06
CA ASP A 390 13.76 -32.43 -7.13
C ASP A 390 12.56 -32.46 -6.17
N VAL A 391 12.81 -32.62 -4.87
CA VAL A 391 11.75 -32.71 -3.84
C VAL A 391 11.76 -31.47 -2.96
N PRO A 392 10.62 -30.80 -2.73
CA PRO A 392 10.54 -29.66 -1.81
C PRO A 392 10.96 -30.07 -0.39
N PHE A 393 11.73 -29.20 0.27
CA PHE A 393 12.26 -29.45 1.62
C PHE A 393 11.19 -29.87 2.64
N ALA A 394 9.97 -29.33 2.53
CA ALA A 394 8.85 -29.63 3.42
C ALA A 394 8.45 -31.12 3.45
N VAL A 395 8.87 -31.91 2.45
CA VAL A 395 8.54 -33.33 2.33
C VAL A 395 9.75 -34.22 2.61
N ILE A 396 10.97 -33.68 2.69
CA ILE A 396 12.19 -34.47 2.84
C ILE A 396 12.27 -35.05 4.26
N GLU A 397 12.40 -36.38 4.36
CA GLU A 397 12.43 -37.10 5.64
C GLU A 397 13.82 -37.09 6.28
N GLN A 398 14.89 -37.07 5.46
CA GLN A 398 16.28 -37.02 5.92
C GLN A 398 17.07 -35.99 5.10
N VAL A 399 17.68 -35.02 5.78
CA VAL A 399 18.49 -33.98 5.14
C VAL A 399 19.86 -34.53 4.70
N PRO A 400 20.50 -33.93 3.68
CA PRO A 400 21.90 -34.21 3.38
C PRO A 400 22.81 -34.06 4.61
N VAL A 401 23.83 -34.90 4.71
CA VAL A 401 24.73 -34.94 5.89
C VAL A 401 26.17 -34.63 5.46
N PHE A 402 26.78 -33.65 6.12
CA PHE A 402 28.19 -33.29 5.91
C PHE A 402 29.13 -34.34 6.52
N PRO A 403 30.28 -34.67 5.91
CA PRO A 403 31.26 -35.60 6.49
C PRO A 403 31.66 -35.24 7.93
N GLY A 404 31.49 -36.17 8.87
CA GLY A 404 31.69 -35.95 10.31
C GLY A 404 30.43 -35.57 11.10
N CYS A 405 29.27 -35.49 10.44
CA CYS A 405 27.95 -35.33 11.10
C CYS A 405 27.13 -36.65 11.09
N GLU A 406 27.72 -37.80 10.71
CA GLU A 406 26.97 -39.05 10.44
C GLU A 406 26.34 -39.66 11.71
N ASN A 407 26.97 -39.50 12.87
CA ASN A 407 26.59 -40.19 14.11
C ASN A 407 25.63 -39.38 15.03
N LEU A 408 24.94 -38.37 14.49
CA LEU A 408 23.96 -37.58 15.25
C LEU A 408 22.56 -38.20 15.14
N GLY A 409 21.84 -38.25 16.27
CA GLY A 409 20.63 -39.07 16.42
C GLY A 409 19.34 -38.45 15.86
N SER A 410 19.30 -37.14 15.61
CA SER A 410 18.13 -36.45 15.07
C SER A 410 18.45 -35.62 13.81
N ASN A 411 17.48 -35.52 12.90
CA ASN A 411 17.59 -34.72 11.67
C ASN A 411 17.90 -33.24 11.96
N GLU A 412 17.37 -32.68 13.05
CA GLU A 412 17.64 -31.29 13.44
C GLU A 412 19.09 -31.09 13.91
N GLU A 413 19.67 -32.06 14.62
CA GLU A 413 21.08 -32.03 15.01
C GLU A 413 22.01 -32.17 13.81
N GLN A 414 21.68 -33.08 12.88
CA GLN A 414 22.41 -33.26 11.63
C GLN A 414 22.38 -31.99 10.76
N LYS A 415 21.20 -31.36 10.64
CA LYS A 415 21.04 -30.07 9.94
C LYS A 415 21.90 -28.97 10.56
N LYS A 416 21.89 -28.84 11.89
CA LYS A 416 22.68 -27.85 12.61
C LYS A 416 24.19 -28.09 12.44
N CYS A 417 24.62 -29.36 12.49
CA CYS A 417 26.00 -29.76 12.28
C CYS A 417 26.46 -29.46 10.84
N MET A 418 25.68 -29.86 9.84
CA MET A 418 25.97 -29.60 8.42
C MET A 418 26.10 -28.10 8.17
N THR A 419 25.13 -27.33 8.66
CA THR A 419 25.13 -25.86 8.53
C THR A 419 26.39 -25.24 9.14
N GLY A 420 26.77 -25.66 10.35
CA GLY A 420 27.97 -25.17 11.02
C GLY A 420 29.25 -25.54 10.27
N LYS A 421 29.34 -26.75 9.72
CA LYS A 421 30.51 -27.22 8.96
C LYS A 421 30.68 -26.52 7.62
N ILE A 422 29.58 -26.27 6.91
CA ILE A 422 29.60 -25.47 5.67
C ILE A 422 30.04 -24.03 5.99
N ALA A 423 29.52 -23.43 7.06
CA ALA A 423 29.91 -22.09 7.49
C ALA A 423 31.40 -22.01 7.85
N GLU A 424 31.91 -22.99 8.62
CA GLU A 424 33.32 -23.11 8.98
C GLU A 424 34.21 -23.24 7.73
N PHE A 425 33.84 -24.12 6.80
CA PHE A 425 34.58 -24.33 5.55
C PHE A 425 34.64 -23.07 4.69
N VAL A 426 33.51 -22.39 4.53
CA VAL A 426 33.41 -21.14 3.75
C VAL A 426 34.21 -20.03 4.42
N SER A 427 34.14 -19.91 5.75
CA SER A 427 34.93 -18.93 6.49
C SER A 427 36.44 -19.18 6.40
N GLU A 428 36.90 -20.43 6.26
CA GLU A 428 38.32 -20.76 6.13
C GLU A 428 38.84 -20.53 4.70
N LYS A 429 38.02 -20.83 3.67
CA LYS A 429 38.46 -20.89 2.28
C LYS A 429 38.15 -19.66 1.44
N PHE A 430 37.23 -18.80 1.86
CA PHE A 430 36.83 -17.61 1.11
C PHE A 430 37.80 -16.44 1.34
N ASP A 431 38.36 -15.91 0.24
CA ASP A 431 39.28 -14.76 0.29
C ASP A 431 38.52 -13.44 0.46
N SER A 432 38.28 -13.04 1.71
CA SER A 432 37.66 -11.73 2.03
C SER A 432 38.54 -10.53 1.65
N SER A 433 39.86 -10.71 1.48
CA SER A 433 40.77 -9.63 1.05
C SER A 433 40.50 -9.15 -0.38
N LEU A 434 39.76 -9.94 -1.16
CA LEU A 434 39.32 -9.55 -2.49
C LEU A 434 38.43 -8.30 -2.44
N GLY A 435 37.68 -8.08 -1.37
CA GLY A 435 36.90 -6.85 -1.20
C GLY A 435 37.75 -5.58 -1.16
N GLU A 436 38.87 -5.60 -0.43
CA GLU A 436 39.82 -4.48 -0.36
C GLU A 436 40.50 -4.23 -1.70
N LYS A 437 40.95 -5.30 -2.37
CA LYS A 437 41.60 -5.23 -3.68
C LYS A 437 40.70 -4.65 -4.77
N LEU A 438 39.39 -4.81 -4.63
CA LEU A 438 38.37 -4.32 -5.54
C LEU A 438 37.81 -2.93 -5.18
N GLY A 439 38.31 -2.31 -4.11
CA GLY A 439 37.88 -0.99 -3.66
C GLY A 439 36.47 -0.97 -3.06
N LEU A 440 35.98 -2.09 -2.55
CA LEU A 440 34.71 -2.17 -1.85
C LEU A 440 34.88 -1.65 -0.42
N THR A 441 33.82 -1.05 0.15
CA THR A 441 33.83 -0.52 1.52
C THR A 441 32.60 -0.99 2.28
N GLY A 442 32.69 -1.10 3.61
CA GLY A 442 31.58 -1.48 4.46
C GLY A 442 31.20 -2.97 4.39
N VAL A 443 29.92 -3.26 4.65
CA VAL A 443 29.39 -4.63 4.70
C VAL A 443 29.06 -5.12 3.30
N ASN A 444 29.71 -6.21 2.88
CA ASN A 444 29.52 -6.81 1.56
C ASN A 444 28.83 -8.16 1.70
N ARG A 445 27.83 -8.42 0.84
CA ARG A 445 27.04 -9.66 0.84
C ARG A 445 27.15 -10.38 -0.50
N VAL A 446 27.41 -11.68 -0.44
CA VAL A 446 27.44 -12.60 -1.58
C VAL A 446 26.41 -13.69 -1.33
N ILE A 447 25.51 -13.90 -2.29
CA ILE A 447 24.48 -14.93 -2.22
C ILE A 447 24.87 -16.06 -3.16
N VAL A 448 25.00 -17.28 -2.65
CA VAL A 448 25.30 -18.46 -3.45
C VAL A 448 24.12 -19.42 -3.41
N VAL A 449 23.78 -20.00 -4.55
CA VAL A 449 22.76 -21.04 -4.71
C VAL A 449 23.44 -22.25 -5.32
N PHE A 450 23.23 -23.44 -4.76
CA PHE A 450 23.82 -24.68 -5.27
C PHE A 450 22.89 -25.87 -5.01
N LYS A 451 23.07 -26.98 -5.73
CA LYS A 451 22.28 -28.21 -5.59
C LYS A 451 23.16 -29.37 -5.16
N ILE A 452 22.74 -30.11 -4.14
CA ILE A 452 23.32 -31.39 -3.74
C ILE A 452 22.60 -32.49 -4.51
N SER A 453 23.32 -33.24 -5.33
CA SER A 453 22.76 -34.31 -6.15
C SER A 453 22.40 -35.55 -5.32
N PRO A 454 21.65 -36.52 -5.87
CA PRO A 454 21.40 -37.81 -5.21
C PRO A 454 22.69 -38.62 -4.96
N GLY A 455 23.80 -38.26 -5.62
CA GLY A 455 25.13 -38.83 -5.38
C GLY A 455 25.95 -38.06 -4.32
N GLY A 456 25.40 -36.98 -3.74
CA GLY A 456 26.10 -36.19 -2.73
C GLY A 456 27.06 -35.12 -3.29
N GLU A 457 27.10 -34.96 -4.61
CA GLU A 457 27.97 -34.00 -5.29
C GLU A 457 27.31 -32.63 -5.40
N ILE A 458 28.11 -31.57 -5.33
CA ILE A 458 27.65 -30.20 -5.56
C ILE A 458 27.54 -29.93 -7.06
N THR A 459 26.37 -29.47 -7.48
CA THR A 459 26.02 -29.18 -8.88
C THR A 459 25.25 -27.86 -8.98
N ASP A 460 25.21 -27.26 -10.16
CA ASP A 460 24.46 -26.02 -10.45
C ASP A 460 24.76 -24.85 -9.49
N VAL A 461 26.05 -24.52 -9.32
CA VAL A 461 26.51 -23.43 -8.45
C VAL A 461 26.35 -22.07 -9.14
N ARG A 462 25.55 -21.20 -8.55
CA ARG A 462 25.29 -19.82 -9.00
C ARG A 462 25.58 -18.86 -7.86
N ALA A 463 26.26 -17.76 -8.13
CA ALA A 463 26.58 -16.75 -7.12
C ALA A 463 26.20 -15.36 -7.63
N ARG A 464 25.86 -14.47 -6.70
CA ARG A 464 25.54 -13.06 -6.96
C ARG A 464 26.22 -12.19 -5.92
N ALA A 465 26.98 -11.19 -6.37
CA ALA A 465 27.75 -10.30 -5.50
C ALA A 465 27.76 -8.86 -6.05
N ALA A 466 28.35 -7.93 -5.28
CA ALA A 466 28.57 -6.56 -5.72
C ALA A 466 29.60 -6.44 -6.86
N HIS A 467 30.47 -7.44 -7.04
CA HIS A 467 31.50 -7.47 -8.07
C HIS A 467 31.66 -8.89 -8.67
N PRO A 468 31.88 -9.04 -10.00
CA PRO A 468 32.02 -10.36 -10.65
C PRO A 468 33.11 -11.25 -10.05
N ASP A 469 34.23 -10.68 -9.63
CA ASP A 469 35.33 -11.47 -9.05
C ASP A 469 34.95 -12.12 -7.70
N LEU A 470 34.05 -11.49 -6.92
CA LEU A 470 33.49 -12.11 -5.72
C LEU A 470 32.54 -13.26 -6.05
N GLU A 471 31.85 -13.21 -7.19
CA GLU A 471 31.02 -14.33 -7.67
C GLU A 471 31.88 -15.53 -8.08
N VAL A 472 33.01 -15.27 -8.75
CA VAL A 472 34.00 -16.30 -9.12
C VAL A 472 34.60 -16.94 -7.88
N GLU A 473 34.98 -16.14 -6.89
CA GLU A 473 35.54 -16.63 -5.62
C GLU A 473 34.53 -17.46 -4.84
N ALA A 474 33.27 -17.00 -4.72
CA ALA A 474 32.23 -17.74 -4.04
C ALA A 474 31.91 -19.08 -4.71
N LYS A 475 31.89 -19.12 -6.05
CA LYS A 475 31.73 -20.37 -6.82
C LYS A 475 32.89 -21.33 -6.53
N ARG A 476 34.14 -20.85 -6.60
CA ARG A 476 35.35 -21.64 -6.32
C ARG A 476 35.29 -22.31 -4.95
N VAL A 477 34.83 -21.58 -3.92
CA VAL A 477 34.74 -22.09 -2.55
C VAL A 477 33.65 -23.17 -2.44
N ILE A 478 32.47 -22.94 -3.00
CA ILE A 478 31.36 -23.90 -2.91
C ILE A 478 31.61 -25.16 -3.74
N GLU A 479 32.31 -25.06 -4.87
CA GLU A 479 32.75 -26.23 -5.66
C GLU A 479 33.80 -27.10 -4.95
N GLN A 480 34.48 -26.57 -3.92
CA GLN A 480 35.46 -27.31 -3.11
C GLN A 480 34.85 -28.02 -1.90
N LEU A 481 33.55 -27.88 -1.65
CA LEU A 481 32.88 -28.60 -0.58
C LEU A 481 33.03 -30.12 -0.79
N PRO A 482 33.25 -30.90 0.29
CA PRO A 482 33.37 -32.34 0.18
C PRO A 482 32.04 -32.96 -0.23
N GLN A 483 32.11 -34.14 -0.83
CA GLN A 483 30.93 -34.95 -1.15
C GLN A 483 30.16 -35.28 0.15
N MET A 484 28.85 -35.05 0.13
CA MET A 484 27.97 -35.20 1.29
C MET A 484 27.11 -36.47 1.17
N GLU A 485 26.54 -36.96 2.26
CA GLU A 485 25.48 -37.96 2.13
C GLU A 485 24.21 -37.29 1.57
N PRO A 486 23.54 -37.88 0.57
CA PRO A 486 22.39 -37.27 -0.07
C PRO A 486 21.16 -37.24 0.85
N GLY A 487 20.29 -36.27 0.62
CA GLY A 487 18.99 -36.24 1.27
C GLY A 487 18.13 -37.42 0.84
N LYS A 488 17.28 -37.93 1.73
CA LYS A 488 16.37 -39.04 1.45
C LYS A 488 14.92 -38.66 1.67
N HIS A 489 14.07 -39.15 0.78
CA HIS A 489 12.63 -39.07 0.89
C HIS A 489 12.03 -40.44 0.55
N ASN A 490 11.23 -41.02 1.45
CA ASN A 490 10.73 -42.40 1.34
C ASN A 490 11.85 -43.44 1.11
N GLY A 491 13.02 -43.22 1.71
CA GLY A 491 14.20 -44.08 1.56
C GLY A 491 14.94 -43.97 0.22
N LYS A 492 14.48 -43.15 -0.73
CA LYS A 492 15.18 -42.87 -2.01
C LYS A 492 16.00 -41.59 -1.91
N ALA A 493 17.18 -41.56 -2.54
CA ALA A 493 18.03 -40.38 -2.60
C ALA A 493 17.42 -39.32 -3.54
N VAL A 494 17.41 -38.06 -3.09
CA VAL A 494 16.79 -36.93 -3.80
C VAL A 494 17.74 -35.75 -3.88
N ALA A 495 17.59 -34.95 -4.93
CA ALA A 495 18.38 -33.73 -5.10
C ALA A 495 17.79 -32.59 -4.27
N VAL A 496 18.66 -31.78 -3.67
CA VAL A 496 18.26 -30.71 -2.74
C VAL A 496 19.01 -29.43 -3.05
N SER A 497 18.28 -28.32 -3.23
CA SER A 497 18.88 -27.02 -3.50
C SER A 497 19.02 -26.18 -2.23
N TYR A 498 20.14 -25.46 -2.12
CA TYR A 498 20.52 -24.62 -0.98
C TYR A 498 20.84 -23.20 -1.43
N SER A 499 20.60 -22.23 -0.54
CA SER A 499 21.04 -20.85 -0.67
C SER A 499 21.87 -20.46 0.56
N LEU A 500 23.09 -19.97 0.34
CA LEU A 500 24.04 -19.55 1.37
C LEU A 500 24.38 -18.06 1.21
N PRO A 501 24.01 -17.20 2.17
CA PRO A 501 24.53 -15.85 2.26
C PRO A 501 25.90 -15.83 2.96
N ILE A 502 26.90 -15.23 2.31
CA ILE A 502 28.24 -14.96 2.83
C ILE A 502 28.35 -13.45 3.02
N VAL A 503 28.71 -13.01 4.22
CA VAL A 503 28.87 -11.61 4.56
C VAL A 503 30.24 -11.37 5.16
N PHE A 504 30.90 -10.32 4.69
CA PHE A 504 32.21 -9.91 5.19
C PHE A 504 32.31 -8.39 5.20
N GLN A 505 33.13 -7.87 6.09
CA GLN A 505 33.36 -6.44 6.23
C GLN A 505 34.70 -6.07 5.65
N VAL A 506 34.72 -5.00 4.86
CA VAL A 506 35.94 -4.36 4.37
C VAL A 506 36.14 -3.08 5.17
N GLY A 507 37.35 -2.89 5.71
CA GLY A 507 37.71 -1.68 6.45
C GLY A 507 37.50 -0.41 5.61
N GLU A 508 37.14 0.70 6.26
CA GLU A 508 37.03 2.01 5.61
C GLU A 508 38.36 2.55 5.09
#